data_AF-A0A538C401-F1
#
_entry.id   AF-A0A538C401-F1
#
_cell.length_a   1.000
_cell.length_b   1.000
_cell.length_c   1.000
_cell.angle_alpha   90.00
_cell.angle_beta   90.00
_cell.angle_gamma   90.00
#
_symmetry.space_group_name_H-M   'P 1'
#
loop_
_entity.id
_entity.type
_entity.pdbx_description
1 polymer ?
#
loop_
_entity_poly.entity_id
_entity_poly.type
_entity_poly.pdbx_seq_one_letter_code
_entity_poly.pdbx_strand_id
1 'polypeptide(L)'
;VIPLAALVTPNLHEASSLAGFDVTSRRDMQEAATAILDLGAGAVLVKGGHLEGDADDLLAERRGGLEWIRGERIDTRHTHGTGCVLSAAIAAHLARGAPLAVAVRAGKEF
;
A
#
# COMPACT_ATOMS: atom_id res chain seq x y z
N VAL A 1 13.41 10.71 1.40
CA VAL A 1 12.82 10.44 0.06
C VAL A 1 11.30 10.58 0.04
N ILE A 2 10.59 10.24 1.12
CA ILE A 2 9.11 10.23 1.17
C ILE A 2 8.42 11.48 0.57
N PRO A 3 8.88 12.73 0.85
CA PRO A 3 8.26 13.93 0.26
C PRO A 3 8.26 14.00 -1.28
N LEU A 4 9.09 13.19 -1.95
CA LEU A 4 9.20 13.14 -3.41
C LEU A 4 8.43 11.96 -4.02
N ALA A 5 7.88 11.07 -3.20
CA ALA A 5 7.22 9.86 -3.65
C ALA A 5 5.77 10.14 -4.07
N ALA A 6 5.42 9.80 -5.31
CA ALA A 6 4.04 9.80 -5.77
C ALA A 6 3.20 8.73 -5.04
N LEU A 7 3.81 7.59 -4.72
CA LEU A 7 3.21 6.50 -3.95
C LEU A 7 4.28 5.85 -3.07
N VAL A 8 3.95 5.59 -1.81
CA VAL A 8 4.75 4.75 -0.90
C VAL A 8 3.96 3.46 -0.64
N THR A 9 4.59 2.29 -0.73
CA THR A 9 3.90 0.97 -0.65
C THR A 9 4.37 0.11 0.54
N PRO A 10 4.26 0.58 1.80
CA PRO A 10 4.80 -0.15 2.94
C PRO A 10 3.99 -1.42 3.21
N ASN A 11 4.63 -2.51 3.65
CA ASN A 11 3.95 -3.59 4.35
C ASN A 11 3.65 -3.19 5.81
N LEU A 12 2.98 -4.05 6.59
CA LEU A 12 2.64 -3.74 7.98
C LEU A 12 3.86 -3.38 8.86
N HIS A 13 4.97 -4.11 8.73
CA HIS A 13 6.19 -3.84 9.52
C HIS A 13 6.88 -2.52 9.12
N GLU A 14 6.96 -2.25 7.82
CA GLU A 14 7.45 -0.98 7.28
C GLU A 14 6.54 0.18 7.69
N ALA A 15 5.21 -0.04 7.69
CA ALA A 15 4.23 0.95 8.10
C ALA A 15 4.38 1.27 9.59
N SER A 16 4.55 0.26 10.46
CA SER A 16 4.82 0.49 11.88
C SER A 16 6.07 1.34 12.10
N SER A 17 7.13 1.03 11.36
CA SER A 17 8.42 1.75 11.45
C SER A 17 8.30 3.20 11.02
N LEU A 18 7.51 3.49 9.98
CA LEU A 18 7.31 4.84 9.47
C LEU A 18 6.31 5.66 10.31
N ALA A 19 5.27 5.01 10.83
CA ALA A 19 4.22 5.64 11.61
C ALA A 19 4.60 5.83 13.09
N GLY A 20 5.56 5.04 13.61
CA GLY A 20 6.04 5.13 14.99
C GLY A 20 5.18 4.38 16.01
N PHE A 21 4.30 3.48 15.56
CA PHE A 21 3.46 2.63 16.40
C PHE A 21 3.17 1.30 15.70
N ASP A 22 2.75 0.28 16.45
CA ASP A 22 2.45 -1.04 15.88
C ASP A 22 1.16 -1.03 15.06
N VAL A 23 1.24 -1.54 13.82
CA VAL A 23 0.10 -1.69 12.91
C VAL A 23 -0.37 -3.14 12.90
N THR A 24 -1.44 -3.41 13.65
CA THR A 24 -1.97 -4.77 13.88
C THR A 24 -3.45 -4.92 13.52
N SER A 25 -4.12 -3.83 13.17
CA SER A 25 -5.54 -3.80 12.81
C SER A 25 -5.83 -2.95 11.58
N ARG A 26 -7.02 -3.11 10.97
CA ARG A 26 -7.50 -2.23 9.89
C ARG A 26 -7.52 -0.76 10.30
N ARG A 27 -7.86 -0.49 11.57
CA ARG A 27 -7.87 0.87 12.11
C ARG A 27 -6.45 1.43 12.15
N ASP A 28 -5.51 0.64 12.64
CA ASP A 28 -4.10 1.05 12.73
C ASP A 28 -3.54 1.32 11.34
N MET A 29 -3.95 0.55 10.31
CA MET A 29 -3.56 0.80 8.92
C MET A 29 -4.01 2.18 8.44
N GLN A 30 -5.22 2.62 8.81
CA GLN A 30 -5.73 3.95 8.45
C GLN A 30 -4.98 5.07 9.16
N GLU A 31 -4.72 4.89 10.45
CA GLU A 31 -3.93 5.82 11.25
C GLU A 31 -2.49 5.91 10.71
N ALA A 32 -1.87 4.78 10.36
CA ALA A 32 -0.53 4.71 9.81
C ALA A 32 -0.45 5.33 8.41
N ALA A 33 -1.42 5.06 7.55
CA ALA A 33 -1.49 5.68 6.23
C ALA A 33 -1.54 7.21 6.33
N THR A 34 -2.31 7.74 7.30
CA THR A 34 -2.39 9.18 7.58
C THR A 34 -1.05 9.73 8.06
N ALA A 35 -0.42 9.07 9.05
CA ALA A 35 0.89 9.47 9.57
C ALA A 35 1.96 9.50 8.46
N ILE A 36 1.98 8.49 7.59
CA ILE A 36 2.93 8.39 6.47
C ILE A 36 2.64 9.43 5.39
N LEU A 37 1.36 9.72 5.11
CA LEU A 37 0.99 10.83 4.22
C LEU A 37 1.56 12.14 4.75
N ASP A 38 1.51 12.38 6.06
CA ASP A 38 2.02 13.60 6.70
C ASP A 38 3.55 13.74 6.68
N LEU A 39 4.27 12.66 6.38
CA LEU A 39 5.68 12.73 6.01
C LEU A 39 5.92 13.32 4.60
N GLY A 40 4.85 13.66 3.86
CA GLY A 40 4.89 14.35 2.57
C GLY A 40 4.64 13.45 1.35
N ALA A 41 4.24 12.20 1.53
CA ALA A 41 3.90 11.31 0.42
C ALA A 41 2.69 11.85 -0.38
N GLY A 42 2.72 11.67 -1.71
CA GLY A 42 1.56 11.96 -2.56
C GLY A 42 0.38 11.01 -2.28
N ALA A 43 0.69 9.73 -2.07
CA ALA A 43 -0.23 8.68 -1.69
C ALA A 43 0.50 7.54 -0.94
N VAL A 44 -0.25 6.71 -0.23
CA VAL A 44 0.27 5.55 0.52
C VAL A 44 -0.59 4.33 0.24
N LEU A 45 0.04 3.18 -0.03
CA LEU A 45 -0.59 1.86 -0.14
C LEU A 45 -0.06 0.95 0.97
N VAL A 46 -0.80 0.86 2.08
CA VAL A 46 -0.44 -0.04 3.19
C VAL A 46 -0.87 -1.46 2.84
N LYS A 47 0.10 -2.37 2.67
CA LYS A 47 -0.17 -3.76 2.27
C LYS A 47 -0.58 -4.60 3.47
N GLY A 48 -1.77 -5.19 3.42
CA GLY A 48 -2.38 -5.91 4.53
C GLY A 48 -2.16 -7.42 4.54
N GLY A 49 -1.38 -7.98 3.60
CA GLY A 49 -1.21 -9.44 3.45
C GLY A 49 -0.74 -10.22 4.69
N HIS A 50 -0.30 -9.55 5.77
CA HIS A 50 0.08 -10.16 7.04
C HIS A 50 -0.94 -9.96 8.18
N LEU A 51 -2.05 -9.27 7.96
CA LEU A 51 -3.11 -9.08 8.96
C LEU A 51 -3.86 -10.41 9.16
N GLU A 52 -4.26 -10.80 10.36
CA GLU A 52 -5.03 -12.04 10.53
C GLU A 52 -6.46 -11.91 9.95
N GLY A 53 -6.90 -12.91 9.18
CA GLY A 53 -8.26 -12.99 8.62
C GLY A 53 -8.53 -12.12 7.38
N ASP A 54 -7.69 -11.12 7.12
CA ASP A 54 -7.86 -10.16 6.04
C ASP A 54 -6.53 -9.90 5.32
N ALA A 55 -6.57 -9.75 4.00
CA ALA A 55 -5.39 -9.48 3.17
C ALA A 55 -5.55 -8.19 2.34
N ASP A 56 -6.57 -7.40 2.65
CA ASP A 56 -6.88 -6.16 1.95
C ASP A 56 -5.76 -5.13 2.14
N ASP A 57 -5.43 -4.43 1.06
CA ASP A 57 -4.52 -3.29 1.13
C ASP A 57 -5.35 -2.01 1.30
N LEU A 58 -4.75 -1.00 1.93
CA LEU A 58 -5.36 0.32 2.07
C LEU A 58 -4.61 1.34 1.21
N LEU A 59 -5.28 1.87 0.19
CA LEU A 59 -4.83 3.03 -0.55
C LEU A 59 -5.35 4.30 0.13
N ALA A 60 -4.45 5.23 0.44
CA ALA A 60 -4.76 6.52 1.01
C ALA A 60 -4.18 7.63 0.12
N GLU A 61 -5.05 8.53 -0.31
CA GLU A 61 -4.69 9.70 -1.11
C GLU A 61 -5.06 10.98 -0.37
N ARG A 62 -4.13 11.95 -0.33
CA ARG A 62 -4.33 13.22 0.39
C ARG A 62 -5.59 13.99 -0.05
N ARG A 63 -6.03 13.82 -1.29
CA ARG A 63 -7.25 14.45 -1.85
C ARG A 63 -8.35 13.45 -2.24
N GLY A 64 -8.06 12.14 -2.21
CA GLY A 64 -8.95 11.07 -2.69
C GLY A 64 -9.61 10.26 -1.57
N GLY A 65 -9.14 10.39 -0.33
CA GLY A 65 -9.65 9.65 0.82
C GLY A 65 -9.01 8.28 0.95
N LEU A 66 -9.75 7.34 1.52
CA LEU A 66 -9.31 5.99 1.83
C LEU A 66 -10.06 4.98 0.97
N GLU A 67 -9.34 4.06 0.34
CA GLU A 67 -9.89 2.99 -0.47
C GLU A 67 -9.29 1.64 -0.06
N TRP A 68 -10.16 0.69 0.30
CA TRP A 68 -9.76 -0.69 0.58
C TRP A 68 -9.74 -1.49 -0.72
N ILE A 69 -8.60 -2.11 -1.00
CA ILE A 69 -8.38 -2.91 -2.20
C ILE A 69 -8.28 -4.36 -1.77
N ARG A 70 -9.30 -5.12 -2.18
CA ARG A 70 -9.44 -6.52 -1.79
C ARG A 70 -8.17 -7.31 -2.13
N GLY A 71 -7.62 -8.00 -1.15
CA GLY A 71 -6.49 -8.91 -1.34
C GLY A 71 -6.94 -10.35 -1.24
N GLU A 72 -6.46 -11.20 -2.14
CA GLU A 72 -6.57 -12.65 -1.97
C GLU A 72 -5.35 -13.15 -1.20
N ARG A 73 -5.59 -13.92 -0.12
CA ARG A 73 -4.50 -14.61 0.57
C ARG A 73 -4.10 -15.82 -0.24
N ILE A 74 -3.02 -15.69 -0.98
CA ILE A 74 -2.40 -16.82 -1.66
C ILE A 74 -1.49 -17.52 -0.64
N ASP A 75 -1.90 -18.71 -0.17
CA ASP A 75 -1.07 -19.53 0.69
C ASP A 75 0.10 -20.11 -0.11
N THR A 76 1.20 -19.37 -0.16
CA THR A 76 2.41 -19.73 -0.89
C THR A 76 3.64 -19.55 -0.02
N ARG A 77 4.58 -20.48 -0.18
CA ARG A 77 5.91 -20.42 0.47
C ARG A 77 6.79 -19.33 -0.14
N HIS A 78 6.36 -18.74 -1.26
CA HIS A 78 7.07 -17.69 -1.99
C HIS A 78 6.54 -16.31 -1.57
N THR A 79 6.96 -15.83 -0.40
CA THR A 79 6.62 -14.49 0.10
C THR A 79 7.62 -13.42 -0.33
N HIS A 80 8.76 -13.82 -0.91
CA HIS A 80 9.78 -12.92 -1.42
C HIS A 80 9.49 -12.51 -2.86
N GLY A 81 9.60 -11.22 -3.16
CA GLY A 81 9.45 -10.66 -4.51
C GLY A 81 8.04 -10.18 -4.88
N THR A 82 6.99 -10.57 -4.14
CA THR A 82 5.61 -10.10 -4.40
C THR A 82 5.48 -8.58 -4.32
N GLY A 83 6.15 -7.95 -3.34
CA GLY A 83 6.19 -6.48 -3.23
C GLY A 83 6.94 -5.78 -4.36
N CYS A 84 8.02 -6.38 -4.88
CA CYS A 84 8.76 -5.85 -6.02
C CYS A 84 7.94 -5.95 -7.32
N VAL A 85 7.24 -7.06 -7.52
CA VAL A 85 6.36 -7.25 -8.69
C VAL A 85 5.21 -6.25 -8.64
N LEU A 86 4.54 -6.12 -7.49
CA LEU A 86 3.45 -5.16 -7.30
C LEU A 86 3.90 -3.72 -7.59
N SER A 87 5.00 -3.27 -6.96
CA SER A 87 5.50 -1.91 -7.17
C SER A 87 5.94 -1.66 -8.62
N ALA A 88 6.56 -2.65 -9.28
CA ALA A 88 6.93 -2.55 -10.69
C ALA A 88 5.71 -2.47 -11.62
N ALA A 89 4.67 -3.28 -11.37
CA ALA A 89 3.43 -3.25 -12.14
C ALA A 89 2.71 -1.90 -11.98
N ILE A 90 2.58 -1.39 -10.75
CA ILE A 90 1.99 -0.06 -10.49
C ILE A 90 2.77 1.03 -11.23
N ALA A 91 4.10 1.03 -11.12
CA ALA A 91 4.94 2.00 -11.81
C ALA A 91 4.76 1.95 -13.34
N ALA A 92 4.66 0.74 -13.92
CA ALA A 92 4.41 0.57 -15.35
C ALA A 92 3.04 1.12 -15.77
N HIS A 93 1.99 0.94 -14.97
CA HIS A 93 0.67 1.51 -15.25
C HIS A 93 0.67 3.04 -15.13
N LEU A 94 1.32 3.60 -14.11
CA LEU A 94 1.48 5.05 -13.95
C LEU A 94 2.24 5.67 -15.12
N ALA A 95 3.30 5.02 -15.61
CA ALA A 95 4.06 5.47 -16.77
C ALA A 95 3.22 5.52 -18.07
N ARG A 96 2.14 4.74 -18.13
CA ARG A 96 1.17 4.76 -19.24
C ARG A 96 0.07 5.82 -19.07
N GLY A 97 0.15 6.65 -18.03
CA GLY A 97 -0.83 7.70 -17.73
C GLY A 97 -2.09 7.22 -17.03
N ALA A 98 -2.09 6.00 -16.46
CA ALA A 98 -3.25 5.53 -15.70
C ALA A 98 -3.44 6.36 -14.41
N PRO A 99 -4.69 6.64 -13.99
CA PRO A 99 -4.96 7.19 -12.67
C PRO A 99 -4.42 6.27 -11.56
N LEU A 100 -4.00 6.84 -10.43
CA LEU A 100 -3.33 6.10 -9.37
C LEU A 100 -4.13 4.88 -8.88
N ALA A 101 -5.39 5.07 -8.50
CA ALA A 101 -6.25 3.98 -8.04
C ALA A 101 -6.41 2.86 -9.10
N VAL A 102 -6.43 3.23 -10.39
CA VAL A 102 -6.48 2.27 -11.50
C VAL A 102 -5.15 1.50 -11.60
N ALA A 103 -4.02 2.19 -11.49
CA ALA A 103 -2.70 1.58 -11.52
C ALA A 103 -2.49 0.61 -10.34
N VAL A 104 -2.97 0.97 -9.15
CA VAL A 104 -2.90 0.10 -7.96
C VAL A 104 -3.75 -1.16 -8.14
N ARG A 105 -5.00 -1.02 -8.58
CA ARG A 105 -5.87 -2.19 -8.87
C ARG A 105 -5.25 -3.11 -9.91
N ALA A 106 -4.79 -2.56 -11.03
CA ALA A 106 -4.18 -3.34 -12.09
C ALA A 106 -2.89 -4.04 -11.63
N GLY A 107 -2.07 -3.38 -10.80
CA GLY A 107 -0.87 -3.99 -10.22
C GLY A 107 -1.17 -5.14 -9.25
N LYS A 108 -2.33 -5.13 -8.59
CA LYS A 108 -2.81 -6.22 -7.73
C LYS A 108 -3.34 -7.43 -8.51
N GLU A 109 -3.82 -7.22 -9.72
CA GLU A 109 -4.35 -8.27 -10.59
C GLU A 109 -3.26 -9.02 -11.40
N PHE A 110 -2.04 -8.49 -11.43
CA PHE A 110 -0.89 -9.05 -12.15
C PHE A 110 -0.16 -10.12 -11.33
#